data_AF-A0A2W6B928-F1
#
_entry.id   AF-A0A2W6B928-F1
#
_cell.length_a   1.000
_cell.length_b   1.000
_cell.length_c   1.000
_cell.angle_alpha   90.00
_cell.angle_beta   90.00
_cell.angle_gamma   90.00
#
_symmetry.space_group_name_H-M   'P 1'
#
loop_
_entity.id
_entity.type
_entity.pdbx_description
1 polymer ?
#
loop_
_entity_poly.entity_id
_entity_poly.type
_entity_poly.pdbx_seq_one_letter_code
_entity_poly.pdbx_strand_id
1 'polypeptide(L)'
;MTTNTTSAVYKLQVAAFIVFCFGHGWNGATFSPVDDVLITSFHLFPIVLLLLFGVQFFSEHDQQLRGEAAPHWGQIGITVLAIIAIIADIVLIIIGQTNPDPNSVGVHDFTDWVPATMTLLGSFLWLAGQLLARRANATATQVSSR
;
A
#
# COMPACT_ATOMS: atom_id res chain seq x y z
N MET A 1 -16.32 25.15 0.59
CA MET A 1 -14.85 25.00 0.80
C MET A 1 -14.45 23.54 1.06
N THR A 2 -15.21 22.57 0.55
CA THR A 2 -15.09 21.11 0.82
C THR A 2 -14.35 20.33 -0.26
N THR A 3 -14.18 20.91 -1.46
CA THR A 3 -13.54 20.27 -2.62
C THR A 3 -12.02 20.03 -2.45
N ASN A 4 -11.33 20.88 -1.69
CA ASN A 4 -9.88 20.79 -1.54
C ASN A 4 -9.44 19.61 -0.66
N THR A 5 -10.20 19.28 0.38
CA THR A 5 -9.84 18.22 1.34
C THR A 5 -9.99 16.83 0.73
N THR A 6 -11.09 16.58 0.02
CA THR A 6 -11.33 15.28 -0.64
C THR A 6 -10.31 15.01 -1.74
N SER A 7 -9.93 16.03 -2.51
CA SER A 7 -8.87 15.90 -3.53
C SER A 7 -7.50 15.63 -2.91
N ALA A 8 -7.16 16.28 -1.79
CA ALA A 8 -5.89 16.05 -1.11
C ALA A 8 -5.77 14.62 -0.53
N VAL A 9 -6.84 14.12 0.09
CA VAL A 9 -6.91 12.73 0.61
C VAL A 9 -6.71 11.72 -0.50
N TYR A 10 -7.40 11.89 -1.63
CA TYR A 10 -7.27 11.01 -2.78
C TYR A 10 -5.85 11.01 -3.36
N LYS A 11 -5.24 12.20 -3.53
CA LYS A 11 -3.84 12.30 -4.00
C LYS A 11 -2.86 11.59 -3.05
N LEU A 12 -3.08 11.69 -1.74
CA LEU A 12 -2.25 11.00 -0.75
C LEU A 12 -2.39 9.48 -0.84
N GLN A 13 -3.62 8.97 -1.01
CA GLN A 13 -3.88 7.54 -1.19
C GLN A 13 -3.27 6.99 -2.50
N VAL A 14 -3.34 7.77 -3.59
CA VAL A 14 -2.69 7.42 -4.85
C VAL A 14 -1.17 7.43 -4.71
N ALA A 15 -0.59 8.42 -4.04
CA ALA A 15 0.84 8.45 -3.75
C ALA A 15 1.27 7.24 -2.92
N ALA A 16 0.51 6.88 -1.89
CA ALA A 16 0.75 5.69 -1.09
C ALA A 16 0.75 4.41 -1.93
N PHE A 17 -0.23 4.26 -2.83
CA PHE A 17 -0.32 3.14 -3.76
C PHE A 17 0.88 3.04 -4.69
N ILE A 18 1.32 4.17 -5.26
CA ILE A 18 2.50 4.22 -6.13
C ILE A 18 3.75 3.80 -5.36
N VAL A 19 3.92 4.29 -4.14
CA VAL A 19 5.07 3.96 -3.29
C VAL A 19 5.07 2.46 -2.95
N PHE A 20 3.90 1.85 -2.68
CA PHE A 20 3.79 0.40 -2.51
C PHE A 20 4.26 -0.38 -3.74
N CYS A 21 3.75 -0.03 -4.92
CA CYS A 21 4.13 -0.69 -6.17
C CYS A 21 5.63 -0.55 -6.44
N PHE A 22 6.20 0.61 -6.14
CA PHE A 22 7.63 0.86 -6.30
C PHE A 22 8.47 0.02 -5.33
N GLY A 23 8.08 -0.03 -4.05
CA GLY A 23 8.77 -0.85 -3.06
C GLY A 23 8.82 -2.33 -3.45
N HIS A 24 7.70 -2.89 -3.91
CA HIS A 24 7.65 -4.31 -4.32
C HIS A 24 8.32 -4.59 -5.66
N GLY A 25 8.30 -3.63 -6.59
CA GLY A 25 8.96 -3.76 -7.89
C GLY A 25 10.47 -3.53 -7.86
N TRP A 26 11.03 -3.14 -6.70
CA TRP A 26 12.45 -2.88 -6.56
C TRP A 26 13.26 -4.18 -6.40
N ASN A 27 14.19 -4.41 -7.33
CA ASN A 27 15.15 -5.53 -7.27
C ASN A 27 16.59 -5.02 -7.49
N GLY A 28 17.05 -4.10 -6.64
CA GLY A 28 18.45 -3.66 -6.64
C GLY A 28 18.97 -3.09 -7.98
N ALA A 29 18.08 -2.55 -8.83
CA ALA A 29 18.34 -2.11 -10.21
C ALA A 29 18.69 -3.21 -11.24
N THR A 30 18.40 -4.49 -10.94
CA THR A 30 18.61 -5.62 -11.85
C THR A 30 17.30 -6.33 -12.21
N PHE A 31 17.16 -6.72 -13.47
CA PHE A 31 16.15 -7.70 -13.89
C PHE A 31 16.72 -9.09 -13.58
N SER A 32 16.37 -9.69 -12.43
CA SER A 32 16.82 -11.07 -12.13
C SER A 32 16.17 -12.05 -13.11
N PRO A 33 16.94 -13.02 -13.63
CA PRO A 33 16.34 -14.17 -14.30
C PRO A 33 15.41 -14.92 -13.34
N VAL A 34 14.31 -15.44 -13.88
CA VAL A 34 13.29 -16.16 -13.12
C VAL A 34 13.85 -17.56 -12.80
N ASP A 35 14.58 -17.67 -11.70
CA ASP A 35 15.29 -18.92 -11.35
C ASP A 35 14.34 -20.02 -10.83
N ASP A 36 13.14 -19.65 -10.31
CA ASP A 36 12.07 -20.59 -9.95
C ASP A 36 10.69 -19.94 -10.14
N VAL A 37 9.89 -20.52 -11.04
CA VAL A 37 8.55 -20.01 -11.40
C VAL A 37 7.60 -20.00 -10.20
N LEU A 38 7.68 -20.98 -9.30
CA LEU A 38 6.79 -21.06 -8.13
C LEU A 38 7.16 -19.98 -7.10
N ILE A 39 8.44 -19.86 -6.76
CA ILE A 39 8.92 -18.85 -5.80
C ILE A 39 8.66 -17.44 -6.34
N THR A 40 8.88 -17.24 -7.64
CA THR A 40 8.59 -15.98 -8.33
C THR A 40 7.08 -15.68 -8.34
N SER A 41 6.23 -16.69 -8.57
CA SER A 41 4.77 -16.51 -8.54
C SER A 41 4.28 -16.10 -7.14
N PHE A 42 4.81 -16.68 -6.08
CA PHE A 42 4.49 -16.27 -4.70
C PHE A 42 5.01 -14.87 -4.39
N HIS A 43 6.17 -14.47 -4.92
CA HIS A 43 6.67 -13.10 -4.79
C HIS A 43 5.80 -12.07 -5.52
N LEU A 44 5.20 -12.44 -6.65
CA LEU A 44 4.32 -11.56 -7.43
C LEU A 44 2.89 -11.49 -6.87
N PHE A 45 2.49 -12.45 -6.04
CA PHE A 45 1.12 -12.54 -5.53
C PHE A 45 0.66 -11.26 -4.80
N PRO A 46 1.46 -10.64 -3.90
CA PRO A 46 1.09 -9.37 -3.29
C PRO A 46 0.92 -8.22 -4.30
N ILE A 47 1.76 -8.15 -5.35
CA ILE A 47 1.59 -7.17 -6.44
C ILE A 47 0.27 -7.38 -7.16
N VAL A 48 -0.07 -8.63 -7.50
CA VAL A 48 -1.32 -8.93 -8.21
C VAL A 48 -2.53 -8.52 -7.38
N LEU A 49 -2.53 -8.83 -6.08
CA LEU A 49 -3.59 -8.38 -5.17
C LEU A 49 -3.65 -6.85 -5.08
N LEU A 50 -2.50 -6.20 -4.94
CA LEU A 50 -2.41 -4.75 -4.89
C LEU A 50 -2.98 -4.12 -6.16
N LEU A 51 -2.63 -4.62 -7.34
CA LEU A 51 -3.17 -4.14 -8.61
C LEU A 51 -4.68 -4.39 -8.73
N LEU A 52 -5.17 -5.58 -8.34
CA LEU A 52 -6.59 -5.91 -8.35
C LEU A 52 -7.40 -4.94 -7.47
N PHE A 53 -6.99 -4.75 -6.22
CA PHE A 53 -7.67 -3.83 -5.31
C PHE A 53 -7.44 -2.37 -5.68
N GLY A 54 -6.31 -2.05 -6.32
CA GLY A 54 -6.03 -0.75 -6.92
C GLY A 54 -7.04 -0.39 -8.00
N VAL A 55 -7.29 -1.28 -8.96
CA VAL A 55 -8.31 -1.07 -10.01
C VAL A 55 -9.69 -0.85 -9.38
N GLN A 56 -10.06 -1.65 -8.39
CA GLN A 56 -11.32 -1.44 -7.66
C GLN A 56 -11.36 -0.06 -7.00
N PHE A 57 -10.31 0.34 -6.28
CA PHE A 57 -10.22 1.66 -5.65
C PHE A 57 -10.38 2.82 -6.66
N PHE A 58 -9.74 2.73 -7.82
CA PHE A 58 -9.88 3.74 -8.87
C PHE A 58 -11.28 3.76 -9.47
N SER A 59 -11.88 2.59 -9.70
CA SER A 59 -13.26 2.46 -10.18
C SER A 59 -14.28 3.02 -9.18
N GLU A 60 -14.08 2.77 -7.89
CA GLU A 60 -14.94 3.29 -6.81
C GLU A 60 -14.91 4.82 -6.77
N HIS A 61 -13.73 5.43 -6.98
CA HIS A 61 -13.61 6.89 -7.04
C HIS A 61 -14.37 7.49 -8.22
N ASP A 62 -14.27 6.90 -9.42
CA ASP A 62 -15.01 7.37 -10.60
C ASP A 62 -16.54 7.26 -10.40
N GLN A 63 -17.01 6.17 -9.82
CA GLN A 63 -18.43 5.99 -9.47
C GLN A 63 -18.92 7.07 -8.48
N GLN A 64 -18.12 7.40 -7.46
CA GLN A 64 -18.44 8.47 -6.51
C GLN A 64 -18.55 9.84 -7.20
N LEU A 65 -17.67 10.14 -8.16
CA LEU A 65 -17.72 11.39 -8.93
C LEU A 65 -18.98 11.49 -9.79
N ARG A 66 -19.54 10.35 -10.21
CA ARG A 66 -20.79 10.25 -10.96
C ARG A 66 -22.04 10.23 -10.06
N GLY A 67 -21.87 10.26 -8.74
CA GLY A 67 -22.96 10.21 -7.77
C GLY A 67 -23.57 8.81 -7.58
N GLU A 68 -22.86 7.76 -7.99
CA GLU A 68 -23.30 6.37 -7.85
C GLU A 68 -22.88 5.78 -6.49
N ALA A 69 -23.65 4.79 -6.02
CA ALA A 69 -23.29 4.02 -4.83
C ALA A 69 -22.11 3.10 -5.15
N ALA A 70 -20.90 3.55 -4.83
CA ALA A 70 -19.70 2.77 -5.03
C ALA A 70 -19.48 1.78 -3.87
N PRO A 71 -19.12 0.51 -4.14
CA PRO A 71 -18.60 -0.38 -3.10
C PRO A 71 -17.28 0.17 -2.50
N HIS A 72 -16.80 -0.41 -1.40
CA HIS A 72 -15.57 0.02 -0.72
C HIS A 72 -14.54 -1.12 -0.60
N TRP A 73 -14.63 -2.12 -1.47
CA TRP A 73 -13.82 -3.32 -1.41
C TRP A 73 -12.36 -3.05 -1.78
N GLY A 74 -12.11 -2.15 -2.73
CA GLY A 74 -10.75 -1.74 -3.10
C GLY A 74 -10.02 -1.10 -1.93
N GLN A 75 -10.68 -0.16 -1.23
CA GLN A 75 -10.12 0.47 -0.03
C GLN A 75 -9.84 -0.53 1.10
N ILE A 76 -10.77 -1.46 1.35
CA ILE A 76 -10.60 -2.49 2.39
C ILE A 76 -9.41 -3.40 2.03
N GLY A 77 -9.35 -3.88 0.79
CA GLY A 77 -8.27 -4.76 0.31
C GLY A 77 -6.89 -4.13 0.46
N ILE A 78 -6.70 -2.90 -0.02
CA ILE A 78 -5.41 -2.18 0.11
C ILE A 78 -5.07 -1.94 1.59
N THR A 79 -6.06 -1.67 2.45
CA THR A 79 -5.85 -1.50 3.89
C THR A 79 -5.35 -2.78 4.55
N VAL A 80 -5.94 -3.93 4.21
CA VAL A 80 -5.50 -5.24 4.72
C VAL A 80 -4.08 -5.55 4.26
N LEU A 81 -3.77 -5.32 2.98
CA LEU A 81 -2.42 -5.50 2.44
C LEU A 81 -1.40 -4.61 3.16
N ALA A 82 -1.73 -3.35 3.45
CA ALA A 82 -0.85 -2.44 4.17
C ALA A 82 -0.52 -2.93 5.58
N ILE A 83 -1.50 -3.48 6.31
CA ILE A 83 -1.27 -4.02 7.66
C ILE A 83 -0.37 -5.27 7.60
N ILE A 84 -0.66 -6.17 6.65
CA ILE A 84 0.15 -7.39 6.45
C ILE A 84 1.58 -7.01 6.09
N ALA A 85 1.77 -6.02 5.20
CA ALA A 85 3.08 -5.54 4.80
C ALA A 85 3.89 -5.00 5.97
N ILE A 86 3.30 -4.15 6.83
CA ILE A 86 3.97 -3.66 8.05
C ILE A 86 4.44 -4.81 8.95
N ILE A 87 3.57 -5.81 9.19
CA ILE A 87 3.92 -6.95 10.04
C ILE A 87 5.05 -7.77 9.41
N ALA A 88 4.94 -8.05 8.11
CA ALA A 88 5.96 -8.80 7.38
C ALA A 88 7.31 -8.09 7.38
N ASP A 89 7.34 -6.78 7.10
CA ASP A 89 8.56 -5.96 7.11
C ASP A 89 9.23 -5.97 8.50
N ILE A 90 8.46 -5.81 9.57
CA ILE A 90 8.99 -5.89 10.94
C ILE A 90 9.64 -7.26 11.21
N VAL A 91 8.96 -8.34 10.80
CA VAL A 91 9.48 -9.70 10.97
C VAL A 91 10.77 -9.90 10.17
N LEU A 92 10.81 -9.47 8.90
CA LEU A 92 11.99 -9.58 8.03
C LEU A 92 13.18 -8.78 8.55
N ILE A 93 12.93 -7.58 9.10
CA ILE A 93 13.97 -6.77 9.75
C ILE A 93 14.52 -7.51 10.98
N ILE A 94 13.65 -8.03 11.85
CA ILE A 94 14.10 -8.77 13.05
C ILE A 94 14.92 -10.01 12.65
N ILE A 95 14.48 -10.78 11.65
CA ILE A 95 15.22 -11.97 11.21
C ILE A 95 16.57 -11.57 10.62
N GLY A 96 16.61 -10.57 9.73
CA GLY A 96 17.87 -10.09 9.14
C GLY A 96 18.88 -9.60 10.18
N GLN A 97 18.42 -8.90 11.20
CA GLN A 97 19.29 -8.40 12.28
C GLN A 97 19.73 -9.49 13.27
N THR A 98 19.01 -10.63 13.35
CA THR A 98 19.30 -11.69 14.31
C THR A 98 19.98 -12.92 13.68
N ASN A 99 19.98 -13.03 12.35
CA ASN A 99 20.63 -14.12 11.63
C ASN A 99 21.90 -13.65 10.92
N PRO A 100 23.09 -14.16 11.29
CA PRO A 100 24.35 -13.79 10.64
C PRO A 100 24.55 -14.41 9.26
N ASP A 101 23.71 -15.35 8.82
CA ASP A 101 23.79 -15.92 7.48
C ASP A 101 23.24 -14.95 6.43
N PRO A 102 24.09 -14.44 5.51
CA PRO A 102 23.65 -13.48 4.48
C PRO A 102 22.69 -14.07 3.45
N ASN A 103 22.56 -15.41 3.38
CA ASN A 103 21.62 -16.07 2.47
C ASN A 103 20.27 -16.39 3.14
N SER A 104 20.10 -16.02 4.41
CA SER A 104 18.85 -16.24 5.11
C SER A 104 17.80 -15.20 4.72
N VAL A 105 16.52 -15.57 4.84
CA VAL A 105 15.40 -14.65 4.59
C VAL A 105 15.43 -13.51 5.61
N GLY A 106 15.63 -12.26 5.17
CA GLY A 106 15.64 -11.09 6.06
C GLY A 106 16.19 -9.85 5.38
N VAL A 107 16.14 -8.71 6.09
CA VAL A 107 16.74 -7.45 5.62
C VAL A 107 18.18 -7.36 6.13
N HIS A 108 19.14 -7.58 5.24
CA HIS A 108 20.57 -7.66 5.59
C HIS A 108 21.35 -6.44 5.13
N ASP A 109 21.11 -5.99 3.90
CA ASP A 109 21.90 -4.94 3.29
C ASP A 109 21.06 -3.78 2.73
N PHE A 110 21.74 -2.78 2.15
CA PHE A 110 21.08 -1.60 1.59
C PHE A 110 20.05 -1.95 0.51
N THR A 111 20.31 -2.99 -0.29
CA THR A 111 19.40 -3.39 -1.37
C THR A 111 18.09 -3.97 -0.85
N ASP A 112 18.10 -4.57 0.35
CA ASP A 112 16.91 -5.02 1.08
C ASP A 112 16.20 -3.88 1.83
N TRP A 113 16.96 -2.90 2.34
CA TRP A 113 16.40 -1.78 3.09
C TRP A 113 15.56 -0.83 2.25
N VAL A 114 15.90 -0.63 0.97
CA VAL A 114 15.12 0.21 0.05
C VAL A 114 13.68 -0.29 -0.14
N PRO A 115 13.42 -1.55 -0.56
CA PRO A 115 12.07 -2.05 -0.75
C PRO A 115 11.29 -2.10 0.57
N ALA A 116 11.93 -2.50 1.68
CA ALA A 116 11.30 -2.51 3.00
C ALA A 116 10.86 -1.11 3.45
N THR A 117 11.74 -0.10 3.29
CA THR A 117 11.43 1.29 3.68
C THR A 117 10.31 1.87 2.82
N MET A 118 10.32 1.61 1.51
CA MET A 118 9.27 2.08 0.61
C MET A 118 7.94 1.43 0.93
N THR A 119 7.93 0.12 1.20
CA THR A 119 6.70 -0.61 1.57
C THR A 119 6.11 -0.10 2.89
N LEU A 120 6.95 0.13 3.91
CA LEU A 120 6.54 0.77 5.16
C LEU A 120 6.00 2.18 4.93
N LEU A 121 6.70 3.01 4.15
CA LEU A 121 6.29 4.38 3.86
C LEU A 121 4.94 4.42 3.14
N GLY A 122 4.76 3.58 2.11
CA GLY A 122 3.48 3.42 1.40
C GLY A 122 2.37 3.01 2.35
N SER A 123 2.64 2.06 3.26
CA SER A 123 1.69 1.61 4.27
C SER A 123 1.24 2.73 5.20
N PHE A 124 2.20 3.49 5.75
CA PHE A 124 1.89 4.59 6.65
C PHE A 124 1.15 5.73 5.95
N LEU A 125 1.53 6.07 4.72
CA LEU A 125 0.83 7.08 3.92
C LEU A 125 -0.61 6.65 3.62
N TRP A 126 -0.83 5.36 3.31
CA TRP A 126 -2.16 4.81 3.09
C TRP A 126 -3.04 4.95 4.34
N LEU A 127 -2.54 4.48 5.48
CA LEU A 127 -3.26 4.55 6.77
C LEU A 127 -3.53 6.00 7.18
N ALA A 128 -2.59 6.91 6.96
CA ALA A 128 -2.78 8.34 7.19
C ALA A 128 -3.89 8.91 6.29
N GLY A 129 -3.92 8.52 5.01
CA GLY A 129 -5.01 8.86 4.09
C GLY A 129 -6.37 8.41 4.60
N GLN A 130 -6.48 7.16 5.08
CA GLN A 130 -7.72 6.63 5.65
C GLN A 130 -8.16 7.40 6.91
N LEU A 131 -7.23 7.77 7.78
CA LEU A 131 -7.53 8.55 8.97
C LEU A 131 -8.05 9.95 8.63
N LEU A 132 -7.42 10.61 7.65
CA LEU A 132 -7.84 11.93 7.17
C LEU A 132 -9.22 11.87 6.49
N ALA A 133 -9.48 10.84 5.68
CA ALA A 133 -10.79 10.60 5.06
C ALA A 133 -11.90 10.49 6.11
N ARG A 134 -11.66 9.71 7.17
CA ARG A 134 -12.62 9.56 8.29
C ARG A 134 -12.90 10.88 8.99
N ARG A 135 -11.87 11.68 9.27
CA ARG A 135 -12.02 12.99 9.90
C ARG A 135 -12.83 13.96 9.03
N ALA A 136 -12.55 14.00 7.73
CA ALA A 136 -13.29 14.84 6.79
C ALA A 136 -14.79 14.49 6.75
N ASN A 137 -15.12 13.19 6.74
CA ASN A 137 -16.50 12.72 6.74
C ASN A 137 -17.22 13.06 8.06
N ALA A 138 -16.56 12.90 9.21
CA ALA A 138 -17.14 13.24 10.51
C ALA A 138 -17.50 14.73 10.62
N THR A 139 -16.65 15.62 10.08
CA THR A 139 -16.92 17.06 10.04
C THR A 139 -18.10 17.39 9.12
N ALA A 140 -18.23 16.74 7.97
CA ALA A 140 -19.34 16.98 7.04
C ALA A 140 -20.70 16.64 7.66
N THR A 141 -20.80 15.52 8.38
CA THR A 141 -22.05 15.09 9.04
C THR A 141 -22.52 16.08 10.10
N GLN A 142 -21.61 16.64 10.91
CA GLN A 142 -21.95 17.62 11.96
C GLN A 142 -22.47 18.94 11.42
N VAL A 143 -22.06 19.36 10.21
CA VAL A 143 -22.55 20.59 9.59
C VAL A 143 -23.97 20.40 9.04
N SER A 144 -24.29 19.21 8.52
CA SER A 144 -25.63 18.92 7.97
C SER A 144 -26.75 18.81 9.01
N SER A 145 -26.40 18.61 10.28
CA SER A 145 -27.36 18.46 11.39
C SER A 145 -27.68 19.78 12.12
N ARG A 146 -27.21 20.92 11.61
CA ARG A 146 -27.48 22.27 12.14
C ARG A 146 -28.32 23.06 11.15
#